data_AF-A0A9W8WEP6-F1
#
_entry.id   AF-A0A9W8WEP6-F1
#
_cell.length_a   1.000
_cell.length_b   1.000
_cell.length_c   1.000
_cell.angle_alpha   90.00
_cell.angle_beta   90.00
_cell.angle_gamma   90.00
#
_symmetry.space_group_name_H-M   'P 1'
#
loop_
_entity.id
_entity.type
_entity.pdbx_description
1 polymer ?
#
loop_
_entity_poly.entity_id
_entity_poly.type
_entity_poly.pdbx_seq_one_letter_code
_entity_poly.pdbx_strand_id
1 'polypeptide(L)'
;MRSILCLTVASLAAAMKVPLPWAALNTHGLSWGRCSYKLPPNVECAEMEVPLDYTDPASNQTLIMDIVRYAALKKPLKGSIIINFGRLGAMNVPKLMKASRRFAWITNRQWDLVTWNIRGTGRSIPFDCSNPTVPGAAPPRRGRNNHHLNNTWSQEWAEGAKLADDCHLHYPEYGTMLGMSFQARDLIQLVDALQEDGMLRYWGFSTGAILGATAAAMFPDRVDKVLLDGVRNVHEYYHSFGDPTLLDNLDNTFHAFLKGCVASPHNCALARAYRTVDNIKFLMKELYKELDAAPREINGVIFDSHRVQAYLHRSLYHPRNYASLAKTLDRLVTGDMEALKDVESTTRKWLRKSDITFGVRCGDNIQRARTLQDFEPVMDELRGKTEWFPRLAENIMQATCVQWPFQAKELYDGDFNVTTRNPVLIINNEWDPVTPWAGAQNLSESFNNSVAVRYKAFGHTTVAQNSDCIWDIINNYFMSGEVPPPDTVCDPNEHIFSNMTDFGRAFGPDAQASLDKLWRVREKLGYCDLH
;
A
#
# COMPACT_ATOMS: atom_id res chain seq x y z
N MET A 1 28.30 27.29 -62.10
CA MET A 1 28.58 27.68 -60.70
C MET A 1 27.26 27.87 -59.96
N ARG A 2 26.81 26.85 -59.24
CA ARG A 2 25.68 26.91 -58.28
C ARG A 2 26.08 26.06 -57.08
N SER A 3 26.13 26.68 -55.90
CA SER A 3 26.49 26.05 -54.63
C SER A 3 25.31 25.24 -54.10
N ILE A 4 25.55 24.00 -53.71
CA ILE A 4 24.58 23.12 -53.06
C ILE A 4 24.94 23.04 -51.57
N LEU A 5 24.00 23.50 -50.73
CA LEU A 5 23.99 23.31 -49.28
C LEU A 5 23.54 21.87 -49.00
N CYS A 6 24.31 21.09 -48.25
CA CYS A 6 23.90 19.76 -47.78
C CYS A 6 23.58 19.84 -46.29
N LEU A 7 22.29 19.68 -45.96
CA LEU A 7 21.78 19.52 -44.60
C LEU A 7 21.88 18.04 -44.21
N THR A 8 22.67 17.71 -43.20
CA THR A 8 22.61 16.42 -42.52
C THR A 8 21.87 16.57 -41.20
N VAL A 9 20.67 15.99 -41.14
CA VAL A 9 19.90 15.79 -39.92
C VAL A 9 20.55 14.66 -39.13
N ALA A 10 21.07 14.95 -37.93
CA ALA A 10 21.52 13.94 -36.98
C ALA A 10 20.35 13.59 -36.04
N SER A 11 19.81 12.38 -36.19
CA SER A 11 18.85 11.81 -35.24
C SER A 11 19.57 11.40 -33.96
N LEU A 12 19.24 12.03 -32.82
CA LEU A 12 19.59 11.52 -31.49
C LEU A 12 18.67 10.34 -31.16
N ALA A 13 19.19 9.13 -31.25
CA ALA A 13 18.58 7.97 -30.59
C ALA A 13 19.05 7.96 -29.13
N ALA A 14 18.11 8.14 -28.19
CA ALA A 14 18.36 7.90 -26.78
C ALA A 14 18.61 6.40 -26.58
N ALA A 15 19.82 6.03 -26.20
CA ALA A 15 20.15 4.65 -25.86
C ALA A 15 19.50 4.32 -24.50
N MET A 16 18.42 3.53 -24.53
CA MET A 16 17.92 2.83 -23.34
C MET A 16 19.06 1.97 -22.78
N LYS A 17 19.50 2.25 -21.55
CA LYS A 17 20.43 1.39 -20.82
C LYS A 17 19.73 0.07 -20.52
N VAL A 18 20.04 -0.97 -21.29
CA VAL A 18 19.68 -2.35 -20.95
C VAL A 18 20.35 -2.69 -19.62
N PRO A 19 19.63 -3.27 -18.62
CA PRO A 19 20.25 -3.68 -17.37
C PRO A 19 21.33 -4.74 -17.65
N LEU A 20 22.53 -4.55 -17.11
CA LEU A 20 23.61 -5.52 -17.20
C LEU A 20 23.13 -6.87 -16.60
N PRO A 21 23.35 -8.02 -17.28
CA PRO A 21 23.04 -9.32 -16.72
C PRO A 21 23.99 -9.56 -15.54
N TRP A 22 23.43 -9.60 -14.34
CA TRP A 22 24.21 -9.96 -13.18
C TRP A 22 24.56 -11.44 -13.22
N ALA A 23 25.79 -11.77 -12.87
CA ALA A 23 26.12 -13.10 -12.39
C ALA A 23 25.21 -13.42 -11.19
N ALA A 24 24.25 -14.31 -11.38
CA ALA A 24 23.41 -14.82 -10.31
C ALA A 24 24.34 -15.27 -9.16
N LEU A 25 24.16 -14.71 -7.97
CA LEU A 25 24.49 -15.45 -6.75
C LEU A 25 23.90 -16.85 -6.93
N ASN A 26 24.63 -17.90 -6.56
CA ASN A 26 24.07 -19.25 -6.49
C ASN A 26 22.82 -19.18 -5.61
N THR A 27 21.64 -19.06 -6.21
CA THR A 27 20.37 -19.10 -5.50
C THR A 27 20.13 -20.56 -5.14
N HIS A 28 20.79 -21.00 -4.07
CA HIS A 28 20.44 -22.23 -3.41
C HIS A 28 18.94 -22.14 -3.09
N GLY A 29 18.15 -23.10 -3.58
CA GLY A 29 16.70 -23.10 -3.41
C GLY A 29 16.28 -22.96 -1.95
N LEU A 30 15.08 -22.44 -1.72
CA LEU A 30 14.59 -22.19 -0.37
C LEU A 30 14.44 -23.50 0.44
N SER A 31 15.16 -23.56 1.57
CA SER A 31 15.04 -24.67 2.52
C SER A 31 13.90 -24.41 3.50
N TRP A 32 12.71 -24.91 3.15
CA TRP A 32 11.51 -24.74 3.95
C TRP A 32 11.57 -25.55 5.25
N GLY A 33 11.24 -24.90 6.35
CA GLY A 33 11.19 -25.51 7.67
C GLY A 33 10.11 -24.93 8.57
N ARG A 34 10.12 -25.37 9.82
CA ARG A 34 9.24 -24.79 10.84
C ARG A 34 9.67 -23.37 11.14
N CYS A 35 8.68 -22.48 11.24
CA CYS A 35 8.90 -21.12 11.69
C CYS A 35 9.32 -21.08 13.17
N SER A 36 10.15 -20.10 13.53
CA SER A 36 10.58 -19.85 14.91
C SER A 36 9.45 -19.39 15.85
N TYR A 37 8.28 -19.04 15.30
CA TYR A 37 7.09 -18.62 16.02
C TYR A 37 5.96 -19.65 15.86
N LYS A 38 5.06 -19.74 16.85
CA LYS A 38 3.84 -20.54 16.73
C LYS A 38 2.92 -19.92 15.67
N LEU A 39 2.80 -20.59 14.53
CA LEU A 39 1.96 -20.16 13.40
C LEU A 39 0.87 -21.19 13.11
N PRO A 40 -0.17 -20.81 12.33
CA PRO A 40 -1.19 -21.75 11.89
C PRO A 40 -0.60 -22.99 11.19
N PRO A 41 -1.35 -24.12 11.14
CA PRO A 41 -0.97 -25.26 10.30
C PRO A 41 -0.76 -24.84 8.84
N ASN A 42 0.12 -25.56 8.13
CA ASN A 42 0.51 -25.32 6.73
C ASN A 42 1.34 -24.05 6.50
N VAL A 43 1.96 -23.51 7.55
CA VAL A 43 2.90 -22.40 7.43
C VAL A 43 4.33 -22.92 7.56
N GLU A 44 5.18 -22.52 6.63
CA GLU A 44 6.59 -22.82 6.58
C GLU A 44 7.40 -21.53 6.42
N CYS A 45 8.64 -21.55 6.92
CA CYS A 45 9.56 -20.43 6.82
C CYS A 45 10.85 -20.88 6.14
N ALA A 46 11.50 -19.95 5.44
CA ALA A 46 12.83 -20.10 4.87
C ALA A 46 13.57 -18.76 5.01
N GLU A 47 14.88 -18.81 4.84
CA GLU A 47 15.73 -17.62 4.73
C GLU A 47 16.28 -17.55 3.29
N MET A 48 16.39 -16.33 2.75
CA MET A 48 16.97 -16.07 1.44
C MET A 48 18.06 -15.02 1.58
N GLU A 49 19.23 -15.28 1.01
CA GLU A 49 20.29 -14.29 0.89
C GLU A 49 20.13 -13.49 -0.40
N VAL A 50 20.26 -12.17 -0.31
CA VAL A 50 20.25 -11.25 -1.45
C VAL A 50 21.46 -10.33 -1.38
N PRO A 51 21.95 -9.79 -2.51
CA PRO A 51 22.97 -8.75 -2.49
C PRO A 51 22.56 -7.57 -1.61
N LEU A 52 23.51 -7.05 -0.84
CA LEU A 52 23.34 -5.76 -0.18
C LEU A 52 23.21 -4.66 -1.23
N ASP A 53 24.17 -4.61 -2.17
CA ASP A 53 24.27 -3.61 -3.22
C ASP A 53 24.06 -4.24 -4.60
N TYR A 54 23.03 -3.78 -5.32
CA TYR A 54 22.72 -4.22 -6.67
C TYR A 54 23.56 -3.60 -7.80
N THR A 55 24.42 -2.66 -7.46
CA THR A 55 25.23 -1.90 -8.41
C THR A 55 26.73 -2.20 -8.32
N ASP A 56 27.15 -2.94 -7.29
CA ASP A 56 28.53 -3.38 -7.11
C ASP A 56 28.64 -4.90 -7.29
N PRO A 57 28.93 -5.39 -8.52
CA PRO A 57 29.04 -6.82 -8.77
C PRO A 57 30.29 -7.45 -8.13
N ALA A 58 31.24 -6.66 -7.63
CA ALA A 58 32.44 -7.16 -6.94
C ALA A 58 32.20 -7.38 -5.44
N SER A 59 31.13 -6.80 -4.88
CA SER A 59 30.79 -6.96 -3.47
C SER A 59 30.25 -8.37 -3.17
N ASN A 60 30.69 -8.94 -2.05
CA ASN A 60 30.17 -10.19 -1.51
C ASN A 60 29.25 -9.98 -0.30
N GLN A 61 28.87 -8.72 0.00
CA GLN A 61 28.00 -8.41 1.13
C GLN A 61 26.55 -8.76 0.80
N THR A 62 25.88 -9.43 1.74
CA THR A 62 24.50 -9.88 1.57
C THR A 62 23.59 -9.40 2.71
N LEU A 63 22.29 -9.46 2.44
CA LEU A 63 21.20 -9.33 3.41
C LEU A 63 20.45 -10.65 3.49
N ILE A 64 19.97 -10.99 4.70
CA ILE A 64 19.09 -12.14 4.92
C ILE A 64 17.64 -11.66 4.95
N MET A 65 16.80 -12.32 4.16
CA MET A 65 15.38 -12.04 4.02
C MET A 65 14.57 -13.21 4.60
N ASP A 66 13.66 -12.91 5.52
CA ASP A 66 12.72 -13.89 6.07
C ASP A 66 11.59 -14.14 5.07
N ILE A 67 11.49 -15.38 4.57
CA ILE A 67 10.44 -15.82 3.64
C ILE A 67 9.44 -16.70 4.39
N VAL A 68 8.16 -16.46 4.16
CA VAL A 68 7.08 -17.26 4.74
C VAL A 68 6.13 -17.74 3.67
N ARG A 69 5.76 -19.01 3.75
CA ARG A 69 4.83 -19.67 2.85
C ARG A 69 3.66 -20.25 3.61
N TYR A 70 2.45 -19.99 3.12
CA TYR A 70 1.27 -20.78 3.44
C TYR A 70 1.06 -21.79 2.32
N ALA A 71 1.32 -23.06 2.61
CA ALA A 71 1.30 -24.13 1.62
C ALA A 71 -0.13 -24.36 1.07
N ALA A 72 -0.22 -24.65 -0.21
CA ALA A 72 -1.46 -24.96 -0.90
C ALA A 72 -2.23 -26.10 -0.21
N LEU A 73 -3.55 -25.97 -0.14
CA LEU A 73 -4.42 -26.97 0.49
C LEU A 73 -4.93 -28.02 -0.49
N LYS A 74 -4.79 -27.78 -1.80
CA LYS A 74 -5.24 -28.66 -2.88
C LYS A 74 -4.10 -29.00 -3.83
N LYS A 75 -4.20 -30.17 -4.46
CA LYS A 75 -3.34 -30.63 -5.55
C LYS A 75 -4.16 -30.74 -6.86
N PRO A 76 -3.53 -30.69 -8.04
CA PRO A 76 -2.10 -30.39 -8.27
C PRO A 76 -1.74 -28.96 -7.89
N LEU A 77 -0.49 -28.74 -7.50
CA LEU A 77 0.06 -27.40 -7.18
C LEU A 77 0.20 -26.60 -8.48
N LYS A 78 -0.14 -25.31 -8.45
CA LYS A 78 -0.01 -24.40 -9.60
C LYS A 78 1.26 -23.53 -9.58
N GLY A 79 1.96 -23.51 -8.44
CA GLY A 79 3.12 -22.68 -8.17
C GLY A 79 2.86 -21.77 -6.97
N SER A 80 3.60 -20.67 -6.90
CA SER A 80 3.55 -19.71 -5.80
C SER A 80 2.99 -18.37 -6.24
N ILE A 81 2.12 -17.77 -5.41
CA ILE A 81 1.71 -16.36 -5.52
C ILE A 81 2.44 -15.58 -4.43
N ILE A 82 3.25 -14.62 -4.84
CA ILE A 82 3.98 -13.73 -3.95
C ILE A 82 3.07 -12.54 -3.58
N ILE A 83 2.78 -12.36 -2.29
CA ILE A 83 1.87 -11.32 -1.80
C ILE A 83 2.65 -10.26 -1.02
N ASN A 84 2.41 -8.99 -1.35
CA ASN A 84 2.88 -7.85 -0.57
C ASN A 84 1.69 -6.99 -0.13
N PHE A 85 1.51 -6.83 1.18
CA PHE A 85 0.35 -6.14 1.74
C PHE A 85 0.55 -4.62 1.87
N GLY A 86 1.56 -4.07 1.19
CA GLY A 86 1.91 -2.65 1.22
C GLY A 86 2.23 -2.11 2.60
N ARG A 87 2.13 -0.79 2.73
CA ARG A 87 2.59 0.02 3.86
C ARG A 87 4.08 -0.22 4.14
N LEU A 88 4.92 0.71 3.69
CA LEU A 88 6.35 0.70 4.01
C LEU A 88 6.56 0.64 5.54
N GLY A 89 7.56 -0.13 5.96
CA GLY A 89 7.83 -0.39 7.38
C GLY A 89 6.82 -1.31 8.08
N ALA A 90 5.84 -1.87 7.36
CA ALA A 90 5.04 -2.96 7.86
C ALA A 90 5.72 -4.30 7.62
N MET A 91 5.70 -5.19 8.62
CA MET A 91 6.01 -6.59 8.37
C MET A 91 4.84 -7.24 7.62
N ASN A 92 5.13 -7.88 6.48
CA ASN A 92 4.13 -8.60 5.70
C ASN A 92 3.77 -9.95 6.31
N VAL A 93 4.76 -10.63 6.92
CA VAL A 93 4.60 -11.96 7.50
C VAL A 93 3.41 -12.05 8.47
N PRO A 94 3.27 -11.19 9.50
CA PRO A 94 2.12 -11.26 10.40
C PRO A 94 0.77 -10.96 9.74
N LYS A 95 0.76 -10.24 8.62
CA LYS A 95 -0.47 -9.95 7.85
C LYS A 95 -0.90 -11.20 7.08
N LEU A 96 0.02 -11.87 6.39
CA LEU A 96 -0.29 -13.14 5.70
C LEU A 96 -0.85 -14.16 6.69
N MET A 97 -0.27 -14.29 7.87
CA MET A 97 -0.73 -15.26 8.86
C MET A 97 -2.18 -15.05 9.31
N LYS A 98 -2.66 -13.81 9.29
CA LYS A 98 -4.05 -13.48 9.64
C LYS A 98 -5.00 -13.68 8.46
N ALA A 99 -4.50 -13.54 7.22
CA ALA A 99 -5.32 -13.51 6.02
C ALA A 99 -5.20 -14.76 5.14
N SER A 100 -4.24 -15.66 5.41
CA SER A 100 -3.84 -16.75 4.51
C SER A 100 -4.99 -17.62 4.04
N ARG A 101 -5.92 -17.98 4.94
CA ARG A 101 -7.12 -18.77 4.58
C ARG A 101 -8.02 -18.06 3.58
N ARG A 102 -8.22 -16.75 3.74
CA ARG A 102 -9.04 -15.92 2.83
C ARG A 102 -8.39 -15.88 1.45
N PHE A 103 -7.10 -15.57 1.38
CA PHE A 103 -6.37 -15.52 0.11
C PHE A 103 -6.30 -16.88 -0.57
N ALA A 104 -6.06 -17.94 0.20
CA ALA A 104 -6.05 -19.29 -0.35
C ALA A 104 -7.43 -19.65 -0.92
N TRP A 105 -8.52 -19.24 -0.28
CA TRP A 105 -9.84 -19.47 -0.84
C TRP A 105 -10.07 -18.70 -2.14
N ILE A 106 -9.73 -17.41 -2.18
CA ILE A 106 -9.85 -16.56 -3.37
C ILE A 106 -9.04 -17.13 -4.54
N THR A 107 -7.90 -17.76 -4.28
CA THR A 107 -7.04 -18.37 -5.32
C THR A 107 -7.27 -19.87 -5.47
N ASN A 108 -8.45 -20.39 -5.13
CA ASN A 108 -8.83 -21.81 -5.29
C ASN A 108 -7.97 -22.83 -4.48
N ARG A 109 -7.10 -22.38 -3.59
CA ARG A 109 -6.30 -23.19 -2.64
C ARG A 109 -5.25 -24.08 -3.30
N GLN A 110 -4.94 -23.87 -4.57
CA GLN A 110 -3.95 -24.63 -5.34
C GLN A 110 -2.59 -23.92 -5.49
N TRP A 111 -2.44 -22.75 -4.88
CA TRP A 111 -1.22 -21.95 -4.89
C TRP A 111 -0.60 -21.93 -3.50
N ASP A 112 0.72 -22.02 -3.46
CA ASP A 112 1.47 -21.60 -2.29
C ASP A 112 1.37 -20.07 -2.18
N LEU A 113 1.05 -19.54 -1.00
CA LEU A 113 1.04 -18.09 -0.78
C LEU A 113 2.32 -17.69 -0.07
N VAL A 114 3.17 -16.95 -0.77
CA VAL A 114 4.51 -16.58 -0.30
C VAL A 114 4.54 -15.10 0.04
N THR A 115 5.23 -14.72 1.11
CA THR A 115 5.49 -13.33 1.42
C THR A 115 6.86 -13.17 2.08
N TRP A 116 7.37 -11.95 2.08
CA TRP A 116 8.63 -11.60 2.71
C TRP A 116 8.56 -10.20 3.30
N ASN A 117 9.45 -9.92 4.24
CA ASN A 117 9.67 -8.55 4.72
C ASN A 117 10.62 -7.85 3.74
N ILE A 118 10.28 -6.64 3.28
CA ILE A 118 11.14 -5.87 2.37
C ILE A 118 12.46 -5.47 3.06
N ARG A 119 13.52 -5.21 2.28
CA ARG A 119 14.78 -4.72 2.83
C ARG A 119 14.56 -3.44 3.67
N GLY A 120 15.31 -3.30 4.76
CA GLY A 120 15.13 -2.23 5.74
C GLY A 120 14.07 -2.54 6.81
N THR A 121 13.48 -3.75 6.79
CA THR A 121 12.49 -4.21 7.77
C THR A 121 12.80 -5.60 8.33
N GLY A 122 12.20 -5.95 9.46
CA GLY A 122 12.37 -7.28 10.06
C GLY A 122 13.80 -7.50 10.57
N ARG A 123 14.41 -8.64 10.21
CA ARG A 123 15.80 -8.99 10.55
C ARG A 123 16.83 -8.48 9.54
N SER A 124 16.41 -7.95 8.39
CA SER A 124 17.30 -7.14 7.55
C SER A 124 17.71 -5.88 8.32
N ILE A 125 18.76 -5.16 7.89
CA ILE A 125 19.28 -3.97 8.58
C ILE A 125 18.12 -3.02 8.94
N PRO A 126 17.71 -2.89 10.22
CA PRO A 126 16.52 -2.12 10.55
C PRO A 126 16.85 -0.64 10.38
N PHE A 127 16.19 0.03 9.43
CA PHE A 127 16.41 1.45 9.19
C PHE A 127 15.67 2.29 10.23
N ASP A 128 16.36 2.58 11.34
CA ASP A 128 15.91 3.45 12.44
C ASP A 128 16.92 4.58 12.62
N CYS A 129 16.55 5.79 12.19
CA CYS A 129 17.41 6.97 12.18
C CYS A 129 17.44 7.69 13.54
N SER A 130 16.57 7.31 14.49
CA SER A 130 16.57 7.88 15.85
C SER A 130 17.46 7.11 16.80
N ASN A 131 17.59 5.80 16.58
CA ASN A 131 18.37 4.93 17.45
C ASN A 131 18.97 3.79 16.61
N PRO A 132 20.18 3.98 16.05
CA PRO A 132 20.76 3.00 15.15
C PRO A 132 20.89 1.66 15.86
N THR A 133 20.23 0.64 15.31
CA THR A 133 20.36 -0.73 15.82
C THR A 133 21.30 -1.52 14.92
N VAL A 134 22.11 -2.39 15.54
CA VAL A 134 23.03 -3.29 14.82
C VAL A 134 22.20 -4.27 13.96
N PRO A 135 22.65 -4.65 12.75
CA PRO A 135 22.01 -5.70 11.96
C PRO A 135 21.68 -6.95 12.80
N GLY A 136 20.44 -7.44 12.72
CA GLY A 136 19.96 -8.59 13.50
C GLY A 136 19.41 -8.27 14.89
N ALA A 137 19.51 -7.03 15.39
CA ALA A 137 18.79 -6.61 16.59
C ALA A 137 17.31 -6.34 16.28
N ALA A 138 16.40 -6.70 17.20
CA ALA A 138 14.98 -6.40 17.02
C ALA A 138 14.77 -4.87 17.02
N PRO A 139 14.07 -4.30 16.01
CA PRO A 139 13.91 -2.86 15.92
C PRO A 139 13.17 -2.30 17.15
N PRO A 140 13.54 -1.09 17.62
CA PRO A 140 12.76 -0.39 18.63
C PRO A 140 11.32 -0.19 18.13
N ARG A 141 10.31 -0.54 18.94
CA ARG A 141 8.89 -0.25 18.61
C ARG A 141 8.50 1.23 18.78
N ARG A 142 9.47 2.15 18.71
CA ARG A 142 9.27 3.58 18.87
C ARG A 142 9.20 4.20 17.47
N GLY A 143 8.00 4.40 16.95
CA GLY A 143 7.81 5.38 15.88
C GLY A 143 7.80 6.78 16.48
N ARG A 144 8.25 7.77 15.72
CA ARG A 144 8.19 9.16 16.15
C ARG A 144 6.73 9.62 16.21
N ASN A 145 6.37 10.34 17.27
CA ASN A 145 5.09 11.03 17.38
C ASN A 145 5.34 12.47 16.91
N ASN A 146 5.23 12.74 15.60
CA ASN A 146 5.57 14.05 15.02
C ASN A 146 4.41 15.05 15.13
N HIS A 147 3.90 15.29 16.34
CA HIS A 147 2.80 16.25 16.52
C HIS A 147 3.11 17.25 17.61
N HIS A 148 3.17 18.51 17.20
CA HIS A 148 3.25 19.66 18.07
C HIS A 148 2.00 20.54 17.90
N LEU A 149 1.64 21.25 18.97
CA LEU A 149 0.37 21.99 19.10
C LEU A 149 0.18 23.10 18.05
N ASN A 150 1.25 23.49 17.33
CA ASN A 150 1.28 24.60 16.39
C ASN A 150 2.10 24.25 15.14
N ASN A 151 1.69 23.24 14.37
CA ASN A 151 2.34 22.88 13.10
C ASN A 151 2.29 24.05 12.10
N THR A 152 3.29 24.93 12.13
CA THR A 152 3.57 25.82 11.01
C THR A 152 4.41 25.08 9.99
N TRP A 153 4.31 25.46 8.73
CA TRP A 153 5.14 24.87 7.68
C TRP A 153 6.63 24.97 7.96
N SER A 154 7.06 26.04 8.63
CA SER A 154 8.45 26.20 9.05
C SER A 154 8.90 25.14 10.06
N GLN A 155 7.99 24.67 10.93
CA GLN A 155 8.28 23.57 11.86
C GLN A 155 8.37 22.23 11.13
N GLU A 156 7.36 21.89 10.31
CA GLU A 156 7.36 20.66 9.51
C GLU A 156 8.58 20.58 8.58
N TRP A 157 8.98 21.71 7.99
CA TRP A 157 10.20 21.83 7.21
C TRP A 157 11.45 21.56 8.04
N ALA A 158 11.61 22.23 9.19
CA ALA A 158 12.76 22.07 10.06
C ALA A 158 12.87 20.63 10.63
N GLU A 159 11.75 20.04 11.03
CA GLU A 159 11.68 18.65 11.50
C GLU A 159 11.97 17.66 10.38
N GLY A 160 11.44 17.93 9.18
CA GLY A 160 11.72 17.14 7.99
C GLY A 160 13.20 17.13 7.65
N ALA A 161 13.87 18.29 7.72
CA ALA A 161 15.31 18.46 7.53
C ALA A 161 16.09 17.65 8.56
N LYS A 162 15.74 17.83 9.84
CA LYS A 162 16.38 17.11 10.95
C LYS A 162 16.26 15.60 10.80
N LEU A 163 15.09 15.10 10.42
CA LEU A 163 14.89 13.67 10.19
C LEU A 163 15.78 13.16 9.04
N ALA A 164 15.85 13.91 7.94
CA ALA A 164 16.72 13.62 6.81
C ALA A 164 18.20 13.53 7.23
N ASP A 165 18.68 14.53 7.98
CA ASP A 165 20.06 14.58 8.48
C ASP A 165 20.37 13.45 9.47
N ASP A 166 19.47 13.19 10.41
CA ASP A 166 19.59 12.08 11.37
C ASP A 166 19.70 10.73 10.63
N CYS A 167 18.95 10.54 9.53
CA CYS A 167 19.05 9.34 8.71
C CYS A 167 20.38 9.25 7.97
N HIS A 168 20.86 10.35 7.39
CA HIS A 168 22.13 10.41 6.68
C HIS A 168 23.33 10.10 7.58
N LEU A 169 23.32 10.68 8.78
CA LEU A 169 24.37 10.47 9.78
C LEU A 169 24.51 8.99 10.16
N HIS A 170 23.39 8.29 10.33
CA HIS A 170 23.39 6.91 10.83
C HIS A 170 23.53 5.84 9.73
N TYR A 171 23.08 6.12 8.50
CA TYR A 171 23.09 5.14 7.40
C TYR A 171 23.59 5.73 6.07
N PRO A 172 24.78 6.36 6.01
CA PRO A 172 25.25 7.11 4.85
C PRO A 172 25.29 6.27 3.57
N GLU A 173 25.65 4.98 3.67
CA GLU A 173 25.69 4.05 2.54
C GLU A 173 24.37 3.30 2.38
N TYR A 174 23.87 2.66 3.44
CA TYR A 174 22.68 1.80 3.35
C TYR A 174 21.41 2.54 2.94
N GLY A 175 21.27 3.82 3.33
CA GLY A 175 20.11 4.65 2.95
C GLY A 175 19.94 4.82 1.44
N THR A 176 21.00 4.63 0.66
CA THR A 176 20.99 4.70 -0.82
C THR A 176 20.45 3.44 -1.50
N MET A 177 20.18 2.37 -0.73
CA MET A 177 19.88 1.02 -1.23
C MET A 177 18.49 0.51 -0.82
N LEU A 178 17.58 1.42 -0.43
CA LEU A 178 16.27 1.09 0.11
C LEU A 178 15.13 1.19 -0.90
N GLY A 179 15.34 1.93 -2.00
CA GLY A 179 14.30 2.26 -2.98
C GLY A 179 13.64 1.04 -3.64
N MET A 180 12.56 1.31 -4.34
CA MET A 180 11.74 0.30 -5.04
C MET A 180 12.53 -0.49 -6.07
N SER A 181 13.54 0.09 -6.73
CA SER A 181 14.37 -0.64 -7.70
C SER A 181 15.12 -1.80 -7.05
N PHE A 182 15.75 -1.55 -5.89
CA PHE A 182 16.43 -2.59 -5.13
C PHE A 182 15.44 -3.62 -4.56
N GLN A 183 14.25 -3.18 -4.10
CA GLN A 183 13.19 -4.10 -3.66
C GLN A 183 12.61 -4.93 -4.81
N ALA A 184 12.53 -4.40 -6.02
CA ALA A 184 12.09 -5.11 -7.21
C ALA A 184 13.10 -6.20 -7.59
N ARG A 185 14.40 -5.93 -7.43
CA ARG A 185 15.44 -6.94 -7.60
C ARG A 185 15.35 -8.04 -6.54
N ASP A 186 15.13 -7.69 -5.27
CA ASP A 186 14.86 -8.69 -4.22
C ASP A 186 13.66 -9.58 -4.56
N LEU A 187 12.60 -8.99 -5.13
CA LEU A 187 11.42 -9.74 -5.56
C LEU A 187 11.76 -10.72 -6.68
N ILE A 188 12.59 -10.35 -7.66
CA ILE A 188 13.02 -11.28 -8.72
C ILE A 188 13.97 -12.36 -8.17
N GLN A 189 14.85 -12.03 -7.22
CA GLN A 189 15.65 -13.04 -6.51
C GLN A 189 14.76 -14.06 -5.79
N LEU A 190 13.64 -13.62 -5.20
CA LEU A 190 12.66 -14.52 -4.60
C LEU A 190 11.98 -15.42 -5.64
N VAL A 191 11.63 -14.88 -6.81
CA VAL A 191 11.11 -15.70 -7.92
C VAL A 191 12.10 -16.81 -8.31
N ASP A 192 13.38 -16.49 -8.39
CA ASP A 192 14.42 -17.47 -8.74
C ASP A 192 14.67 -18.49 -7.61
N ALA A 193 14.66 -18.05 -6.36
CA ALA A 193 14.88 -18.90 -5.19
C ALA A 193 13.75 -19.93 -4.95
N LEU A 194 12.55 -19.66 -5.45
CA LEU A 194 11.43 -20.62 -5.42
C LEU A 194 11.69 -21.85 -6.31
N GLN A 195 12.62 -21.77 -7.27
CA GLN A 195 12.95 -22.85 -8.20
C GLN A 195 11.73 -23.41 -8.97
N GLU A 196 10.80 -22.52 -9.31
CA GLU A 196 9.68 -22.80 -10.21
C GLU A 196 10.11 -22.51 -11.67
N ASP A 197 9.23 -21.93 -12.48
CA ASP A 197 9.49 -21.60 -13.89
C ASP A 197 10.14 -20.22 -14.09
N GLY A 198 10.57 -19.57 -13.00
CA GLY A 198 11.16 -18.24 -13.04
C GLY A 198 10.14 -17.13 -13.36
N MET A 199 8.84 -17.36 -13.27
CA MET A 199 7.85 -16.33 -13.61
C MET A 199 7.25 -15.65 -12.38
N LEU A 200 7.13 -14.32 -12.44
CA LEU A 200 6.54 -13.49 -11.40
C LEU A 200 5.02 -13.65 -11.38
N ARG A 201 4.54 -14.15 -10.24
CA ARG A 201 3.14 -14.23 -9.86
C ARG A 201 2.95 -13.46 -8.58
N TYR A 202 2.28 -12.31 -8.65
CA TYR A 202 2.33 -11.30 -7.62
C TYR A 202 0.97 -10.70 -7.31
N TRP A 203 0.69 -10.43 -6.04
CA TRP A 203 -0.44 -9.61 -5.60
C TRP A 203 0.06 -8.50 -4.67
N GLY A 204 0.11 -7.29 -5.18
CA GLY A 204 0.58 -6.10 -4.45
C GLY A 204 -0.56 -5.20 -4.05
N PHE A 205 -0.70 -4.94 -2.76
CA PHE A 205 -1.66 -4.00 -2.21
C PHE A 205 -1.02 -2.65 -1.93
N SER A 206 -1.70 -1.54 -2.24
CA SER A 206 -1.27 -0.20 -1.81
C SER A 206 0.16 0.12 -2.27
N THR A 207 1.09 0.47 -1.39
CA THR A 207 2.52 0.63 -1.75
C THR A 207 3.14 -0.63 -2.34
N GLY A 208 2.60 -1.83 -2.07
CA GLY A 208 2.99 -3.07 -2.75
C GLY A 208 2.61 -3.05 -4.23
N ALA A 209 1.54 -2.34 -4.62
CA ALA A 209 1.23 -2.13 -6.03
C ALA A 209 2.31 -1.28 -6.74
N ILE A 210 2.90 -0.30 -6.06
CA ILE A 210 4.05 0.46 -6.61
C ILE A 210 5.25 -0.46 -6.82
N LEU A 211 5.57 -1.33 -5.85
CA LEU A 211 6.62 -2.33 -6.00
C LEU A 211 6.34 -3.28 -7.17
N GLY A 212 5.11 -3.77 -7.29
CA GLY A 212 4.68 -4.64 -8.39
C GLY A 212 4.78 -3.96 -9.75
N ALA A 213 4.33 -2.72 -9.87
CA ALA A 213 4.46 -1.91 -11.09
C ALA A 213 5.93 -1.69 -11.45
N THR A 214 6.76 -1.35 -10.47
CA THR A 214 8.20 -1.12 -10.68
C THR A 214 8.91 -2.40 -11.12
N ALA A 215 8.61 -3.54 -10.50
CA ALA A 215 9.15 -4.83 -10.88
C ALA A 215 8.69 -5.26 -12.28
N ALA A 216 7.41 -5.06 -12.62
CA ALA A 216 6.90 -5.36 -13.94
C ALA A 216 7.51 -4.46 -15.04
N ALA A 217 7.84 -3.20 -14.72
CA ALA A 217 8.52 -2.30 -15.64
C ALA A 217 10.02 -2.61 -15.80
N MET A 218 10.70 -2.99 -14.72
CA MET A 218 12.12 -3.38 -14.77
C MET A 218 12.34 -4.78 -15.36
N PHE A 219 11.37 -5.67 -15.23
CA PHE A 219 11.45 -7.09 -15.64
C PHE A 219 10.20 -7.54 -16.42
N PRO A 220 9.85 -6.87 -17.54
CA PRO A 220 8.60 -7.12 -18.26
C PRO A 220 8.48 -8.55 -18.78
N ASP A 221 9.60 -9.18 -19.13
CA ASP A 221 9.67 -10.56 -19.62
C ASP A 221 9.43 -11.62 -18.54
N ARG A 222 9.51 -11.21 -17.26
CA ARG A 222 9.31 -12.09 -16.09
C ARG A 222 7.85 -12.10 -15.62
N VAL A 223 6.96 -11.31 -16.20
CA VAL A 223 5.56 -11.19 -15.75
C VAL A 223 4.72 -12.38 -16.23
N ASP A 224 4.17 -13.17 -15.30
CA ASP A 224 3.10 -14.15 -15.60
C ASP A 224 1.72 -13.67 -15.12
N LYS A 225 1.56 -13.46 -13.82
CA LYS A 225 0.29 -13.04 -13.19
C LYS A 225 0.54 -11.98 -12.13
N VAL A 226 0.53 -10.72 -12.52
CA VAL A 226 0.71 -9.59 -11.62
C VAL A 226 -0.63 -8.89 -11.40
N LEU A 227 -1.08 -8.86 -10.15
CA LEU A 227 -2.27 -8.13 -9.68
C LEU A 227 -1.85 -6.95 -8.81
N LEU A 228 -2.25 -5.75 -9.20
CA LEU A 228 -2.00 -4.50 -8.50
C LEU A 228 -3.32 -3.96 -7.93
N ASP A 229 -3.41 -3.87 -6.61
CA ASP A 229 -4.66 -3.61 -5.88
C ASP A 229 -4.56 -2.34 -5.02
N GLY A 230 -5.36 -1.32 -5.36
CA GLY A 230 -5.31 -0.03 -4.68
C GLY A 230 -4.05 0.76 -5.04
N VAL A 231 -3.88 1.08 -6.31
CA VAL A 231 -2.71 1.69 -6.94
C VAL A 231 -2.66 3.20 -6.70
N ARG A 232 -1.53 3.68 -6.18
CA ARG A 232 -1.17 5.11 -6.13
C ARG A 232 -0.63 5.55 -7.49
N ASN A 233 -0.85 6.80 -7.86
CA ASN A 233 -0.28 7.37 -9.09
C ASN A 233 1.25 7.22 -9.07
N VAL A 234 1.77 6.38 -9.97
CA VAL A 234 3.21 6.06 -10.05
C VAL A 234 4.04 7.25 -10.52
N HIS A 235 3.48 8.09 -11.39
CA HIS A 235 4.16 9.27 -11.92
C HIS A 235 4.36 10.32 -10.84
N GLU A 236 3.32 10.58 -10.04
CA GLU A 236 3.44 11.44 -8.86
C GLU A 236 4.37 10.85 -7.81
N TYR A 237 4.33 9.52 -7.61
CA TYR A 237 5.20 8.86 -6.66
C TYR A 237 6.67 9.13 -6.98
N TYR A 238 7.14 8.88 -8.20
CA TYR A 238 8.57 9.05 -8.51
C TYR A 238 8.95 10.50 -8.81
N HIS A 239 8.10 11.27 -9.48
CA HIS A 239 8.51 12.49 -10.17
C HIS A 239 7.89 13.79 -9.68
N SER A 240 7.01 13.76 -8.67
CA SER A 240 6.36 14.96 -8.13
C SER A 240 6.84 15.34 -6.73
N PHE A 241 6.81 16.64 -6.42
CA PHE A 241 7.09 17.17 -5.07
C PHE A 241 6.09 16.69 -4.02
N GLY A 242 4.88 16.36 -4.45
CA GLY A 242 3.81 15.82 -3.62
C GLY A 242 2.90 14.91 -4.42
N ASP A 243 1.89 14.34 -3.76
CA ASP A 243 1.00 13.37 -4.38
C ASP A 243 -0.46 13.83 -4.25
N PRO A 244 -0.85 14.87 -5.00
CA PRO A 244 -2.19 15.45 -4.91
C PRO A 244 -3.28 14.44 -5.22
N THR A 245 -3.02 13.45 -6.10
CA THR A 245 -4.00 12.39 -6.41
C THR A 245 -4.43 11.62 -5.16
N LEU A 246 -3.59 11.51 -4.12
CA LEU A 246 -3.97 10.78 -2.89
C LEU A 246 -5.14 11.43 -2.13
N LEU A 247 -5.42 12.71 -2.38
CA LEU A 247 -6.41 13.47 -1.63
C LEU A 247 -7.78 13.51 -2.32
N ASP A 248 -7.86 13.17 -3.62
CA ASP A 248 -9.04 13.39 -4.48
C ASP A 248 -10.34 12.73 -3.97
N ASN A 249 -10.25 11.61 -3.23
CA ASN A 249 -11.41 10.88 -2.73
C ASN A 249 -11.65 10.98 -1.22
N LEU A 250 -10.80 11.70 -0.47
CA LEU A 250 -10.96 11.81 0.99
C LEU A 250 -12.30 12.43 1.36
N ASP A 251 -12.60 13.60 0.79
CA ASP A 251 -13.83 14.35 1.05
C ASP A 251 -15.06 13.60 0.53
N ASN A 252 -14.95 12.99 -0.66
CA ASN A 252 -16.03 12.19 -1.25
C ASN A 252 -16.40 10.99 -0.36
N THR A 253 -15.39 10.28 0.15
CA THR A 253 -15.58 9.13 1.04
C THR A 253 -16.15 9.56 2.39
N PHE A 254 -15.67 10.68 2.95
CA PHE A 254 -16.23 11.23 4.18
C PHE A 254 -17.69 11.65 3.99
N HIS A 255 -18.01 12.33 2.89
CA HIS A 255 -19.39 12.72 2.56
C HIS A 255 -20.30 11.51 2.36
N ALA A 256 -19.80 10.43 1.74
CA ALA A 256 -20.53 9.17 1.62
C ALA A 256 -20.77 8.52 2.99
N PHE A 257 -19.79 8.54 3.90
CA PHE A 257 -19.99 8.12 5.29
C PHE A 257 -21.12 8.92 5.96
N LEU A 258 -21.15 10.25 5.81
CA LEU A 258 -22.21 11.08 6.39
C LEU A 258 -23.59 10.77 5.81
N LYS A 259 -23.71 10.63 4.49
CA LYS A 259 -24.97 10.23 3.83
C LYS A 259 -25.42 8.85 4.28
N GLY A 260 -24.52 7.87 4.28
CA GLY A 260 -24.80 6.51 4.72
C GLY A 260 -25.22 6.45 6.18
N CYS A 261 -24.62 7.29 7.03
CA CYS A 261 -24.97 7.42 8.44
C CYS A 261 -26.41 7.90 8.62
N VAL A 262 -26.77 9.03 7.98
CA VAL A 262 -28.13 9.61 8.05
C VAL A 262 -29.18 8.63 7.51
N ALA A 263 -28.85 7.89 6.45
CA ALA A 263 -29.72 6.84 5.89
C ALA A 263 -29.83 5.58 6.78
N SER A 264 -28.98 5.44 7.80
CA SER A 264 -28.88 4.24 8.64
C SER A 264 -29.03 4.55 10.15
N PRO A 265 -30.13 5.18 10.61
CA PRO A 265 -30.27 5.67 11.99
C PRO A 265 -30.17 4.60 13.08
N HIS A 266 -30.44 3.34 12.73
CA HIS A 266 -30.32 2.20 13.66
C HIS A 266 -28.86 1.73 13.84
N ASN A 267 -27.98 1.99 12.87
CA ASN A 267 -26.58 1.56 12.87
C ASN A 267 -25.58 2.72 13.02
N CYS A 268 -26.03 3.96 12.86
CA CYS A 268 -25.21 5.15 13.02
C CYS A 268 -25.59 5.94 14.28
N ALA A 269 -24.67 6.02 15.24
CA ALA A 269 -24.93 6.73 16.50
C ALA A 269 -25.25 8.21 16.30
N LEU A 270 -24.52 8.89 15.39
CA LEU A 270 -24.73 10.30 15.03
C LEU A 270 -26.14 10.57 14.49
N ALA A 271 -26.69 9.65 13.70
CA ALA A 271 -28.00 9.84 13.07
C ALA A 271 -29.19 9.76 14.04
N ARG A 272 -28.97 9.34 15.30
CA ARG A 272 -30.01 9.33 16.35
C ARG A 272 -30.38 10.76 16.76
N ALA A 273 -29.39 11.62 16.93
CA ALA A 273 -29.55 13.01 17.33
C ALA A 273 -29.52 13.97 16.12
N TYR A 274 -28.77 13.64 15.07
CA TYR A 274 -28.48 14.53 13.95
C TYR A 274 -29.05 13.99 12.64
N ARG A 275 -30.18 14.56 12.19
CA ARG A 275 -30.97 13.99 11.08
C ARG A 275 -30.56 14.46 9.68
N THR A 276 -29.59 15.37 9.57
CA THR A 276 -29.10 15.85 8.26
C THR A 276 -27.58 15.77 8.20
N VAL A 277 -27.06 15.64 6.97
CA VAL A 277 -25.61 15.68 6.72
C VAL A 277 -25.01 17.01 7.20
N ASP A 278 -25.71 18.12 6.99
CA ASP A 278 -25.22 19.45 7.35
C ASP A 278 -25.12 19.66 8.87
N ASN A 279 -26.03 19.07 9.65
CA ASN A 279 -25.90 19.09 11.12
C ASN A 279 -24.63 18.37 11.57
N ILE A 280 -24.34 17.19 11.01
CA ILE A 280 -23.13 16.44 11.39
C ILE A 280 -21.88 17.21 10.94
N LYS A 281 -21.88 17.78 9.72
CA LYS A 281 -20.78 18.62 9.23
C LYS A 281 -20.49 19.79 10.17
N PHE A 282 -21.53 20.51 10.58
CA PHE A 282 -21.38 21.64 11.51
C PHE A 282 -20.71 21.22 12.82
N LEU A 283 -21.20 20.13 13.45
CA LEU A 283 -20.64 19.63 14.71
C LEU A 283 -19.20 19.17 14.58
N MET A 284 -18.84 18.54 13.46
CA MET A 284 -17.47 18.12 13.20
C MET A 284 -16.53 19.32 13.06
N LYS A 285 -16.96 20.40 12.41
CA LYS A 285 -16.19 21.65 12.34
C LYS A 285 -16.02 22.31 13.70
N GLU A 286 -17.08 22.34 14.51
CA GLU A 286 -16.99 22.87 15.88
C GLU A 286 -16.05 22.01 16.76
N LEU A 287 -16.09 20.68 16.63
CA LEU A 287 -15.15 19.79 17.32
C LEU A 287 -13.69 20.07 16.93
N TYR A 288 -13.41 20.27 15.64
CA TYR A 288 -12.06 20.64 15.19
C TYR A 288 -11.61 21.97 15.79
N LYS A 289 -12.48 22.98 15.74
CA LYS A 289 -12.21 24.29 16.30
C LYS A 289 -11.96 24.24 17.81
N GLU A 290 -12.76 23.47 18.56
CA GLU A 290 -12.58 23.29 20.00
C GLU A 290 -11.22 22.64 20.31
N LEU A 291 -10.89 21.55 19.62
CA LEU A 291 -9.65 20.82 19.84
C LEU A 291 -8.41 21.62 19.44
N ASP A 292 -8.48 22.46 18.40
CA ASP A 292 -7.37 23.33 18.02
C ASP A 292 -7.21 24.52 18.97
N ALA A 293 -8.32 25.08 19.48
CA ALA A 293 -8.27 26.19 20.43
C ALA A 293 -7.80 25.75 21.83
N ALA A 294 -8.14 24.53 22.23
CA ALA A 294 -7.75 23.97 23.52
C ALA A 294 -7.43 22.46 23.40
N PRO A 295 -6.25 22.10 22.86
CA PRO A 295 -5.85 20.70 22.72
C PRO A 295 -5.87 19.96 24.05
N ARG A 296 -6.17 18.65 24.01
CA ARG A 296 -6.26 17.80 25.19
C ARG A 296 -5.04 16.92 25.31
N GLU A 297 -4.55 16.70 26.52
CA GLU A 297 -3.49 15.71 26.77
C GLU A 297 -4.09 14.49 27.49
N ILE A 298 -3.83 13.29 26.94
CA ILE A 298 -4.17 12.01 27.58
C ILE A 298 -2.93 11.13 27.51
N ASN A 299 -2.42 10.69 28.67
CA ASN A 299 -1.24 9.82 28.78
C ASN A 299 0.01 10.33 28.04
N GLY A 300 0.30 11.64 28.08
CA GLY A 300 1.43 12.23 27.35
C GLY A 300 1.22 12.35 25.84
N VAL A 301 -0.02 12.16 25.37
CA VAL A 301 -0.40 12.29 23.95
C VAL A 301 -1.34 13.48 23.81
N ILE A 302 -0.98 14.38 22.90
CA ILE A 302 -1.75 15.58 22.55
C ILE A 302 -2.81 15.23 21.49
N PHE A 303 -4.03 15.71 21.70
CA PHE A 303 -5.19 15.58 20.82
C PHE A 303 -5.70 16.96 20.39
N ASP A 304 -5.46 17.25 19.13
CA ASP A 304 -5.94 18.40 18.36
C ASP A 304 -6.84 17.91 17.21
N SER A 305 -7.25 18.80 16.29
CA SER A 305 -8.05 18.40 15.13
C SER A 305 -7.32 17.42 14.21
N HIS A 306 -6.00 17.52 14.10
CA HIS A 306 -5.18 16.60 13.29
C HIS A 306 -5.36 15.14 13.74
N ARG A 307 -5.37 14.87 15.05
CA ARG A 307 -5.60 13.51 15.58
C ARG A 307 -6.97 12.96 15.21
N VAL A 308 -8.00 13.80 15.20
CA VAL A 308 -9.36 13.39 14.79
C VAL A 308 -9.43 13.19 13.28
N GLN A 309 -8.79 14.04 12.47
CA GLN A 309 -8.67 13.86 11.02
C GLN A 309 -7.94 12.55 10.67
N ALA A 310 -6.83 12.24 11.36
CA ALA A 310 -6.11 10.98 11.20
C ALA A 310 -6.97 9.76 11.59
N TYR A 311 -7.78 9.87 12.64
CA TYR A 311 -8.71 8.83 13.06
C TYR A 311 -9.84 8.61 12.05
N LEU A 312 -10.42 9.70 11.54
CA LEU A 312 -11.41 9.68 10.46
C LEU A 312 -10.82 8.99 9.24
N HIS A 313 -9.72 9.49 8.69
CA HIS A 313 -9.06 8.90 7.53
C HIS A 313 -8.78 7.42 7.75
N ARG A 314 -8.22 7.03 8.90
CA ARG A 314 -7.93 5.62 9.19
C ARG A 314 -9.20 4.75 9.23
N SER A 315 -10.28 5.28 9.77
CA SER A 315 -11.57 4.58 9.84
C SER A 315 -12.19 4.45 8.45
N LEU A 316 -12.00 5.43 7.56
CA LEU A 316 -12.50 5.42 6.19
C LEU A 316 -11.89 4.32 5.31
N TYR A 317 -10.75 3.73 5.69
CA TYR A 317 -10.14 2.59 4.98
C TYR A 317 -11.07 1.38 4.86
N HIS A 318 -12.00 1.18 5.80
CA HIS A 318 -12.88 0.01 5.78
C HIS A 318 -14.30 0.40 6.24
N PRO A 319 -15.31 0.30 5.37
CA PRO A 319 -16.71 0.58 5.71
C PRO A 319 -17.23 -0.18 6.94
N ARG A 320 -16.73 -1.38 7.22
CA ARG A 320 -17.05 -2.13 8.45
C ARG A 320 -16.78 -1.37 9.75
N ASN A 321 -15.91 -0.36 9.73
CA ASN A 321 -15.58 0.46 10.89
C ASN A 321 -16.55 1.64 11.07
N TYR A 322 -17.44 1.93 10.10
CA TYR A 322 -18.22 3.17 10.07
C TYR A 322 -19.19 3.29 11.25
N ALA A 323 -19.79 2.19 11.70
CA ALA A 323 -20.63 2.20 12.91
C ALA A 323 -19.82 2.58 14.17
N SER A 324 -18.60 2.03 14.31
CA SER A 324 -17.70 2.38 15.42
C SER A 324 -17.21 3.81 15.32
N LEU A 325 -16.86 4.26 14.11
CA LEU A 325 -16.48 5.64 13.84
C LEU A 325 -17.61 6.59 14.28
N ALA A 326 -18.83 6.34 13.82
CA ALA A 326 -19.99 7.14 14.20
C ALA A 326 -20.20 7.18 15.72
N LYS A 327 -20.02 6.05 16.42
CA LYS A 327 -20.13 6.00 17.87
C LYS A 327 -19.07 6.86 18.57
N THR A 328 -17.81 6.79 18.14
CA THR A 328 -16.73 7.62 18.73
C THR A 328 -16.96 9.10 18.43
N LEU A 329 -17.36 9.46 17.21
CA LEU A 329 -17.67 10.84 16.85
C LEU A 329 -18.87 11.39 17.64
N ASP A 330 -19.95 10.61 17.79
CA ASP A 330 -21.13 10.98 18.61
C ASP A 330 -20.72 11.36 20.03
N ARG A 331 -19.89 10.53 20.68
CA ARG A 331 -19.34 10.82 22.01
C ARG A 331 -18.54 12.13 22.03
N LEU A 332 -17.60 12.31 21.10
CA LEU A 332 -16.76 13.51 21.03
C LEU A 332 -17.60 14.78 20.84
N VAL A 333 -18.55 14.80 19.91
CA VAL A 333 -19.38 15.99 19.66
C VAL A 333 -20.38 16.28 20.78
N THR A 334 -20.69 15.29 21.64
CA THR A 334 -21.48 15.48 22.87
C THR A 334 -20.65 15.84 24.10
N GLY A 335 -19.33 16.03 23.95
CA GLY A 335 -18.42 16.44 25.02
C GLY A 335 -17.80 15.31 25.84
N ASP A 336 -18.04 14.04 25.48
CA ASP A 336 -17.40 12.89 26.13
C ASP A 336 -15.98 12.68 25.57
N MET A 337 -15.02 13.41 26.14
CA MET A 337 -13.61 13.38 25.72
C MET A 337 -12.87 12.09 26.09
N GLU A 338 -13.46 11.18 26.86
CA GLU A 338 -12.90 9.84 27.05
C GLU A 338 -12.84 9.05 25.74
N ALA A 339 -13.68 9.41 24.76
CA ALA A 339 -13.65 8.84 23.41
C ALA A 339 -12.32 9.11 22.66
N LEU A 340 -11.50 10.06 23.11
CA LEU A 340 -10.15 10.26 22.57
C LEU A 340 -9.22 9.05 22.81
N LYS A 341 -9.52 8.18 23.77
CA LYS A 341 -8.82 6.89 23.94
C LYS A 341 -9.05 5.96 22.75
N ASP A 342 -10.24 5.99 22.15
CA ASP A 342 -10.56 5.23 20.93
C ASP A 342 -9.77 5.77 19.72
N VAL A 343 -9.71 7.10 19.61
CA VAL A 343 -8.88 7.84 18.63
C VAL A 343 -7.42 7.42 18.77
N GLU A 344 -6.87 7.43 20.00
CA GLU A 344 -5.50 7.03 20.29
C GLU A 344 -5.24 5.59 19.88
N SER A 345 -6.09 4.67 20.33
CA SER A 345 -5.91 3.23 20.11
C SER A 345 -5.84 2.90 18.61
N THR A 346 -6.64 3.60 17.81
CA THR A 346 -6.74 3.44 16.36
C THR A 346 -5.57 4.07 15.64
N THR A 347 -5.15 5.27 16.05
CA THR A 347 -4.13 6.07 15.34
C THR A 347 -2.69 5.78 15.78
N ARG A 348 -2.47 5.33 17.03
CA ARG A 348 -1.13 5.18 17.64
C ARG A 348 -0.14 4.36 16.80
N LYS A 349 -0.60 3.28 16.16
CA LYS A 349 0.27 2.44 15.30
C LYS A 349 0.53 3.05 13.93
N TRP A 350 -0.34 3.96 13.48
CA TRP A 350 -0.33 4.51 12.12
C TRP A 350 0.43 5.82 12.04
N LEU A 351 0.27 6.69 13.03
CA LEU A 351 1.05 7.93 13.17
C LEU A 351 2.52 7.63 13.48
N ARG A 352 2.80 6.49 14.11
CA ARG A 352 4.15 5.92 14.23
C ARG A 352 4.62 5.39 12.88
N LYS A 353 5.11 6.29 12.02
CA LYS A 353 5.87 5.90 10.83
C LYS A 353 7.20 5.30 11.27
N SER A 354 7.58 4.19 10.67
CA SER A 354 8.94 3.65 10.79
C SER A 354 9.82 4.43 9.83
N ASP A 355 11.06 4.74 10.23
CA ASP A 355 11.98 5.57 9.46
C ASP A 355 12.26 4.98 8.06
N ILE A 356 12.17 3.65 7.88
CA ILE A 356 12.20 2.99 6.55
C ILE A 356 11.14 3.50 5.59
N THR A 357 9.99 3.99 6.08
CA THR A 357 8.95 4.60 5.23
C THR A 357 9.51 5.81 4.50
N PHE A 358 10.30 6.62 5.20
CA PHE A 358 10.99 7.77 4.63
C PHE A 358 12.17 7.31 3.77
N GLY A 359 12.97 6.35 4.26
CA GLY A 359 14.09 5.75 3.53
C GLY A 359 13.72 5.31 2.11
N VAL A 360 12.62 4.57 1.97
CA VAL A 360 12.10 4.15 0.67
C VAL A 360 11.47 5.34 -0.08
N ARG A 361 10.41 5.95 0.47
CA ARG A 361 9.62 6.98 -0.25
C ARG A 361 10.48 8.15 -0.74
N CYS A 362 11.42 8.61 0.08
CA CYS A 362 12.27 9.75 -0.21
C CYS A 362 13.50 9.37 -1.05
N GLY A 363 13.96 8.12 -0.95
CA GLY A 363 14.96 7.56 -1.86
C GLY A 363 14.43 7.41 -3.29
N ASP A 364 13.16 7.06 -3.45
CA ASP A 364 12.50 6.92 -4.75
C ASP A 364 12.07 8.26 -5.38
N ASN A 365 11.74 9.27 -4.56
CA ASN A 365 11.37 10.58 -5.08
C ASN A 365 12.61 11.29 -5.65
N ILE A 366 12.54 11.81 -6.86
CA ILE A 366 13.65 12.55 -7.48
C ILE A 366 13.65 14.04 -7.17
N GLN A 367 12.51 14.60 -6.75
CA GLN A 367 12.34 16.04 -6.57
C GLN A 367 12.96 16.50 -5.26
N ARG A 368 13.65 17.64 -5.30
CA ARG A 368 14.30 18.28 -4.14
C ARG A 368 13.98 19.77 -4.13
N ALA A 369 13.72 20.31 -2.95
CA ALA A 369 13.48 21.74 -2.73
C ALA A 369 14.66 22.34 -1.96
N ARG A 370 15.06 23.57 -2.29
CA ARG A 370 16.20 24.23 -1.61
C ARG A 370 15.73 25.03 -0.40
N THR A 371 14.56 25.63 -0.51
CA THR A 371 13.97 26.49 0.51
C THR A 371 12.52 26.12 0.76
N LEU A 372 12.00 26.55 1.91
CA LEU A 372 10.57 26.41 2.22
C LEU A 372 9.70 27.09 1.15
N GLN A 373 10.14 28.25 0.64
CA GLN A 373 9.43 29.03 -0.37
C GLN A 373 9.28 28.27 -1.69
N ASP A 374 10.23 27.41 -2.05
CA ASP A 374 10.13 26.56 -3.25
C ASP A 374 9.04 25.48 -3.11
N PHE A 375 8.74 25.09 -1.86
CA PHE A 375 7.81 24.01 -1.53
C PHE A 375 6.41 24.52 -1.15
N GLU A 376 6.27 25.78 -0.73
CA GLU A 376 4.99 26.44 -0.38
C GLU A 376 3.86 26.23 -1.41
N PRO A 377 4.07 26.37 -2.73
CA PRO A 377 2.99 26.15 -3.70
C PRO A 377 2.42 24.73 -3.69
N VAL A 378 3.26 23.71 -3.47
CA VAL A 378 2.85 22.30 -3.41
C VAL A 378 2.03 22.06 -2.14
N MET A 379 2.44 22.68 -1.04
CA MET A 379 1.73 22.61 0.23
C MET A 379 0.34 23.24 0.14
N ASP A 380 0.23 24.41 -0.50
CA ASP A 380 -1.05 25.09 -0.71
C ASP A 380 -1.98 24.29 -1.63
N GLU A 381 -1.43 23.65 -2.68
CA GLU A 381 -2.18 22.74 -3.54
C GLU A 381 -2.75 21.57 -2.74
N LEU A 382 -1.91 20.86 -1.98
CA LEU A 382 -2.33 19.71 -1.17
C LEU A 382 -3.40 20.11 -0.15
N ARG A 383 -3.24 21.25 0.52
CA ARG A 383 -4.24 21.75 1.46
C ARG A 383 -5.55 22.10 0.77
N GLY A 384 -5.49 22.68 -0.43
CA GLY A 384 -6.65 23.06 -1.23
C GLY A 384 -7.46 21.88 -1.77
N LYS A 385 -6.90 20.66 -1.79
CA LYS A 385 -7.57 19.45 -2.25
C LYS A 385 -8.63 18.90 -1.28
N THR A 386 -8.63 19.33 -0.02
CA THR A 386 -9.52 18.77 1.00
C THR A 386 -10.03 19.84 1.97
N GLU A 387 -11.35 19.88 2.15
CA GLU A 387 -12.01 20.68 3.17
C GLU A 387 -11.89 20.03 4.56
N TRP A 388 -11.93 18.70 4.62
CA TRP A 388 -12.10 17.95 5.87
C TRP A 388 -10.81 17.42 6.47
N PHE A 389 -9.76 17.29 5.67
CA PHE A 389 -8.48 16.71 6.07
C PHE A 389 -7.28 17.65 5.83
N PRO A 390 -7.38 18.98 6.03
CA PRO A 390 -6.28 19.88 5.70
C PRO A 390 -5.02 19.54 6.52
N ARG A 391 -5.16 19.25 7.82
CA ARG A 391 -4.00 18.92 8.68
C ARG A 391 -3.37 17.56 8.34
N LEU A 392 -4.10 16.68 7.65
CA LEU A 392 -3.56 15.41 7.15
C LEU A 392 -2.85 15.58 5.80
N ALA A 393 -3.36 16.47 4.94
CA ALA A 393 -2.70 16.85 3.69
C ALA A 393 -1.32 17.48 3.97
N GLU A 394 -1.27 18.31 5.02
CA GLU A 394 -0.06 18.82 5.66
C GLU A 394 0.70 17.67 6.34
N ASN A 395 1.64 17.03 5.63
CA ASN A 395 2.34 15.90 6.20
C ASN A 395 3.87 15.98 6.03
N ILE A 396 4.55 15.65 7.14
CA ILE A 396 6.01 15.64 7.26
C ILE A 396 6.73 14.81 6.18
N MET A 397 6.10 13.80 5.58
CA MET A 397 6.78 12.95 4.59
C MET A 397 7.27 13.76 3.40
N GLN A 398 6.50 14.73 2.94
CA GLN A 398 6.87 15.48 1.75
C GLN A 398 7.96 16.49 2.10
N ALA A 399 7.83 17.19 3.23
CA ALA A 399 8.88 18.07 3.76
C ALA A 399 10.22 17.33 3.99
N THR A 400 10.19 16.09 4.46
CA THR A 400 11.39 15.25 4.58
C THR A 400 11.93 14.85 3.22
N CYS A 401 11.09 14.40 2.28
CA CYS A 401 11.56 13.87 1.01
C CYS A 401 12.18 14.92 0.10
N VAL A 402 11.66 16.14 0.09
CA VAL A 402 12.23 17.23 -0.71
C VAL A 402 13.58 17.72 -0.16
N GLN A 403 13.90 17.37 1.10
CA GLN A 403 15.18 17.66 1.76
C GLN A 403 16.06 16.41 1.90
N TRP A 404 15.69 15.29 1.26
CA TRP A 404 16.35 14.01 1.47
C TRP A 404 17.78 14.01 0.92
N PRO A 405 18.81 13.74 1.76
CA PRO A 405 20.21 13.93 1.39
C PRO A 405 20.78 12.76 0.58
N PHE A 406 20.10 11.62 0.59
CA PHE A 406 20.53 10.46 -0.17
C PHE A 406 20.15 10.58 -1.64
N GLN A 407 21.06 10.09 -2.49
CA GLN A 407 20.76 9.69 -3.86
C GLN A 407 20.71 8.17 -3.91
N ALA A 408 19.63 7.61 -4.44
CA ALA A 408 19.52 6.16 -4.60
C ALA A 408 20.62 5.66 -5.55
N LYS A 409 21.29 4.56 -5.20
CA LYS A 409 22.29 3.92 -6.09
C LYS A 409 21.66 3.41 -7.38
N GLU A 410 20.41 2.99 -7.30
CA GLU A 410 19.57 2.73 -8.45
C GLU A 410 18.20 3.34 -8.19
N LEU A 411 17.82 4.21 -9.11
CA LEU A 411 16.54 4.87 -9.15
C LEU A 411 15.79 4.33 -10.36
N TYR A 412 14.50 4.07 -10.21
CA TYR A 412 13.64 3.85 -11.36
C TYR A 412 13.28 5.22 -11.95
N ASP A 413 13.77 5.51 -13.16
CA ASP A 413 13.56 6.78 -13.87
C ASP A 413 12.72 6.62 -15.16
N GLY A 414 12.11 5.43 -15.35
CA GLY A 414 11.23 5.14 -16.47
C GLY A 414 9.85 5.77 -16.34
N ASP A 415 9.14 5.87 -17.46
CA ASP A 415 7.79 6.44 -17.57
C ASP A 415 6.67 5.38 -17.46
N PHE A 416 7.02 4.14 -17.06
CA PHE A 416 6.09 3.01 -17.01
C PHE A 416 5.46 2.68 -18.39
N ASN A 417 5.95 3.22 -19.50
CA ASN A 417 5.52 2.86 -20.85
C ASN A 417 6.18 1.56 -21.29
N VAL A 418 5.68 0.45 -20.74
CA VAL A 418 6.25 -0.89 -20.91
C VAL A 418 5.18 -1.85 -21.42
N THR A 419 5.60 -2.86 -22.17
CA THR A 419 4.75 -3.99 -22.56
C THR A 419 5.26 -5.23 -21.83
N THR A 420 4.42 -5.78 -20.95
CA THR A 420 4.76 -6.99 -20.18
C THR A 420 4.45 -8.24 -21.00
N ARG A 421 5.14 -9.35 -20.68
CA ARG A 421 4.95 -10.65 -21.35
C ARG A 421 3.50 -11.13 -21.32
N ASN A 422 2.86 -11.04 -20.16
CA ASN A 422 1.45 -11.34 -19.95
C ASN A 422 0.73 -10.10 -19.40
N PRO A 423 -0.61 -10.02 -19.54
CA PRO A 423 -1.34 -8.86 -19.06
C PRO A 423 -1.19 -8.62 -17.57
N VAL A 424 -1.11 -7.35 -17.15
CA VAL A 424 -1.16 -6.95 -15.74
C VAL A 424 -2.59 -6.59 -15.36
N LEU A 425 -3.11 -7.21 -14.30
CA LEU A 425 -4.44 -6.90 -13.77
C LEU A 425 -4.33 -5.79 -12.72
N ILE A 426 -5.08 -4.71 -12.90
CA ILE A 426 -5.14 -3.57 -11.99
C ILE A 426 -6.55 -3.49 -11.45
N ILE A 427 -6.73 -3.45 -10.13
CA ILE A 427 -8.05 -3.31 -9.51
C ILE A 427 -8.01 -2.18 -8.48
N ASN A 428 -8.96 -1.26 -8.59
CA ASN A 428 -9.09 -0.17 -7.62
C ASN A 428 -10.54 0.10 -7.26
N ASN A 429 -10.74 0.50 -6.01
CA ASN A 429 -12.02 0.99 -5.53
C ASN A 429 -12.23 2.41 -6.08
N GLU A 430 -13.42 2.70 -6.61
CA GLU A 430 -13.78 3.98 -7.22
C GLU A 430 -13.67 5.13 -6.21
N TRP A 431 -14.05 4.86 -4.96
CA TRP A 431 -13.97 5.80 -3.84
C TRP A 431 -12.97 5.34 -2.77
N ASP A 432 -11.82 4.82 -3.19
CA ASP A 432 -10.70 4.56 -2.28
C ASP A 432 -10.20 5.88 -1.66
N PRO A 433 -10.25 6.08 -0.32
CA PRO A 433 -9.81 7.31 0.32
C PRO A 433 -8.27 7.41 0.45
N VAL A 434 -7.53 6.39 0.02
CA VAL A 434 -6.08 6.25 0.25
C VAL A 434 -5.33 6.19 -1.05
N THR A 435 -5.86 5.47 -2.05
CA THR A 435 -5.29 5.36 -3.39
C THR A 435 -6.40 5.49 -4.43
N PRO A 436 -6.80 6.74 -4.77
CA PRO A 436 -7.96 6.97 -5.63
C PRO A 436 -7.85 6.29 -7.00
N TRP A 437 -9.00 5.98 -7.61
CA TRP A 437 -9.10 5.32 -8.92
C TRP A 437 -8.22 5.95 -10.01
N ALA A 438 -8.03 7.26 -9.97
CA ALA A 438 -7.13 7.97 -10.88
C ALA A 438 -5.70 7.38 -10.90
N GLY A 439 -5.19 6.85 -9.78
CA GLY A 439 -3.88 6.18 -9.74
C GLY A 439 -3.82 4.91 -10.59
N ALA A 440 -4.90 4.11 -10.59
CA ALA A 440 -5.03 2.94 -11.46
C ALA A 440 -5.20 3.32 -12.93
N GLN A 441 -5.96 4.37 -13.23
CA GLN A 441 -6.11 4.87 -14.60
C GLN A 441 -4.78 5.32 -15.19
N ASN A 442 -4.05 6.17 -14.45
CA ASN A 442 -2.73 6.65 -14.86
C ASN A 442 -1.74 5.50 -15.12
N LEU A 443 -1.72 4.49 -14.25
CA LEU A 443 -0.86 3.33 -14.47
C LEU A 443 -1.29 2.52 -15.70
N SER A 444 -2.60 2.26 -15.85
CA SER A 444 -3.11 1.46 -16.97
C SER A 444 -2.90 2.13 -18.32
N GLU A 445 -2.94 3.47 -18.37
CA GLU A 445 -2.62 4.26 -19.57
C GLU A 445 -1.14 4.14 -19.99
N SER A 446 -0.23 3.93 -19.05
CA SER A 446 1.20 3.73 -19.35
C SER A 446 1.57 2.25 -19.54
N PHE A 447 0.94 1.33 -18.80
CA PHE A 447 1.18 -0.11 -18.92
C PHE A 447 0.43 -0.71 -20.11
N ASN A 448 1.12 -0.83 -21.24
CA ASN A 448 0.59 -1.56 -22.39
C ASN A 448 0.30 -3.01 -21.99
N ASN A 449 -0.81 -3.54 -22.50
CA ASN A 449 -1.31 -4.87 -22.16
C ASN A 449 -1.79 -4.99 -20.70
N SER A 450 -2.12 -3.89 -20.00
CA SER A 450 -2.82 -3.97 -18.71
C SER A 450 -4.34 -3.96 -18.87
N VAL A 451 -5.04 -4.47 -17.86
CA VAL A 451 -6.50 -4.35 -17.73
C VAL A 451 -6.84 -3.77 -16.36
N ALA A 452 -7.49 -2.61 -16.36
CA ALA A 452 -7.99 -1.97 -15.15
C ALA A 452 -9.47 -2.32 -14.90
N VAL A 453 -9.77 -2.81 -13.70
CA VAL A 453 -11.12 -3.12 -13.23
C VAL A 453 -11.54 -2.09 -12.19
N ARG A 454 -12.66 -1.41 -12.46
CA ARG A 454 -13.23 -0.43 -11.53
C ARG A 454 -14.16 -1.13 -10.54
N TYR A 455 -13.85 -1.06 -9.26
CA TYR A 455 -14.70 -1.59 -8.21
C TYR A 455 -15.51 -0.45 -7.57
N LYS A 456 -16.84 -0.42 -7.72
CA LYS A 456 -17.77 0.60 -7.17
C LYS A 456 -17.92 0.54 -5.64
N ALA A 457 -16.79 0.50 -4.94
CA ALA A 457 -16.71 0.37 -3.50
C ALA A 457 -16.00 1.57 -2.87
N PHE A 458 -16.23 1.70 -1.57
CA PHE A 458 -15.52 2.57 -0.66
C PHE A 458 -14.45 1.81 0.10
N GLY A 459 -13.54 2.56 0.71
CA GLY A 459 -12.44 1.99 1.49
C GLY A 459 -11.29 1.52 0.60
N HIS A 460 -10.23 1.08 1.27
CA HIS A 460 -8.93 0.90 0.66
C HIS A 460 -8.71 -0.53 0.19
N THR A 461 -8.37 -0.72 -1.09
CA THR A 461 -8.14 -2.01 -1.77
C THR A 461 -9.39 -2.90 -1.85
N THR A 462 -9.33 -3.95 -2.68
CA THR A 462 -10.46 -4.87 -2.91
C THR A 462 -10.95 -5.58 -1.65
N VAL A 463 -10.12 -5.70 -0.62
CA VAL A 463 -10.50 -6.39 0.63
C VAL A 463 -11.32 -5.52 1.59
N ALA A 464 -11.52 -4.23 1.30
CA ALA A 464 -12.31 -3.34 2.17
C ALA A 464 -13.82 -3.64 2.17
N GLN A 465 -14.35 -4.11 1.04
CA GLN A 465 -15.72 -4.56 0.86
C GLN A 465 -15.73 -5.83 0.03
N ASN A 466 -16.65 -6.76 0.29
CA ASN A 466 -16.75 -7.99 -0.48
C ASN A 466 -17.45 -7.75 -1.81
N SER A 467 -16.99 -8.44 -2.85
CA SER A 467 -17.66 -8.50 -4.15
C SER A 467 -17.39 -9.85 -4.78
N ASP A 468 -18.46 -10.60 -5.08
CA ASP A 468 -18.32 -11.90 -5.75
C ASP A 468 -17.70 -11.72 -7.15
N CYS A 469 -18.07 -10.64 -7.84
CA CYS A 469 -17.49 -10.23 -9.12
C CYS A 469 -15.97 -10.06 -9.05
N ILE A 470 -15.46 -9.36 -8.03
CA ILE A 470 -14.01 -9.17 -7.84
C ILE A 470 -13.31 -10.48 -7.51
N TRP A 471 -13.90 -11.31 -6.63
CA TRP A 471 -13.29 -12.59 -6.27
C TRP A 471 -13.22 -13.56 -7.45
N ASP A 472 -14.24 -13.61 -8.29
CA ASP A 472 -14.27 -14.44 -9.50
C ASP A 472 -13.21 -13.96 -10.51
N ILE A 473 -13.07 -12.64 -10.73
CA ILE A 473 -12.02 -12.07 -11.59
C ILE A 473 -10.63 -12.46 -11.10
N ILE A 474 -10.34 -12.26 -9.81
CA ILE A 474 -9.03 -12.59 -9.22
C ILE A 474 -8.76 -14.10 -9.32
N ASN A 475 -9.78 -14.93 -9.07
CA ASN A 475 -9.65 -16.38 -9.18
C ASN A 475 -9.30 -16.79 -10.61
N ASN A 476 -10.08 -16.36 -11.59
CA ASN A 476 -9.87 -16.70 -13.01
C ASN A 476 -8.50 -16.24 -13.50
N TYR A 477 -8.11 -15.02 -13.15
CA TYR A 477 -6.80 -14.47 -13.50
C TYR A 477 -5.65 -15.31 -12.95
N PHE A 478 -5.67 -15.67 -11.66
CA PHE A 478 -4.63 -16.52 -11.13
C PHE A 478 -4.69 -17.94 -11.71
N MET A 479 -5.88 -18.52 -11.86
CA MET A 479 -6.04 -19.92 -12.29
C MET A 479 -5.68 -20.16 -13.76
N SER A 480 -5.95 -19.20 -14.63
CA SER A 480 -5.85 -19.37 -16.09
C SER A 480 -5.09 -18.25 -16.81
N GLY A 481 -4.89 -17.09 -16.19
CA GLY A 481 -4.38 -15.89 -16.85
C GLY A 481 -5.45 -15.08 -17.58
N GLU A 482 -6.72 -15.49 -17.51
CA GLU A 482 -7.84 -14.75 -18.09
C GLU A 482 -8.02 -13.40 -17.40
N VAL A 483 -8.08 -12.33 -18.20
CA VAL A 483 -8.43 -10.97 -17.76
C VAL A 483 -9.83 -10.63 -18.24
N PRO A 484 -10.61 -9.84 -17.48
CA PRO A 484 -11.95 -9.47 -17.89
C PRO A 484 -11.92 -8.50 -19.08
N PRO A 485 -13.07 -8.26 -19.76
CA PRO A 485 -13.15 -7.24 -20.80
C PRO A 485 -12.71 -5.86 -20.31
N PRO A 486 -12.18 -4.99 -21.20
CA PRO A 486 -11.92 -3.60 -20.87
C PRO A 486 -13.15 -2.91 -20.26
N ASP A 487 -12.90 -1.92 -19.40
CA ASP A 487 -13.94 -1.13 -18.71
C ASP A 487 -14.86 -1.95 -17.78
N THR A 488 -14.45 -3.16 -17.39
CA THR A 488 -15.21 -3.98 -16.43
C THR A 488 -15.42 -3.24 -15.12
N VAL A 489 -16.67 -3.27 -14.65
CA VAL A 489 -17.10 -2.67 -13.39
C VAL A 489 -17.73 -3.73 -12.50
N CYS A 490 -17.30 -3.79 -11.25
CA CYS A 490 -17.93 -4.63 -10.22
C CYS A 490 -18.59 -3.77 -9.14
N ASP A 491 -19.67 -4.27 -8.55
CA ASP A 491 -20.34 -3.68 -7.40
C ASP A 491 -20.02 -4.45 -6.11
N PRO A 492 -20.05 -3.79 -4.94
CA PRO A 492 -19.91 -4.46 -3.65
C PRO A 492 -21.18 -5.25 -3.32
N ASN A 493 -21.02 -6.37 -2.63
CA ASN A 493 -22.14 -7.19 -2.14
C ASN A 493 -22.93 -6.47 -1.03
N GLU A 494 -22.36 -5.43 -0.41
CA GLU A 494 -22.91 -4.80 0.77
C GLU A 494 -22.88 -3.27 0.79
N HIS A 495 -23.85 -2.70 1.50
CA HIS A 495 -23.89 -1.27 1.80
C HIS A 495 -22.86 -0.89 2.89
N ILE A 496 -22.34 0.33 2.84
CA ILE A 496 -21.26 0.86 3.71
C ILE A 496 -21.58 0.94 5.21
N PHE A 497 -22.84 0.82 5.60
CA PHE A 497 -23.32 0.78 7.00
C PHE A 497 -23.99 -0.57 7.37
N SER A 498 -23.77 -1.60 6.56
CA SER A 498 -24.30 -2.92 6.86
C SER A 498 -23.68 -3.48 8.14
N ASN A 499 -24.47 -4.16 8.98
CA ASN A 499 -23.98 -4.90 10.15
C ASN A 499 -23.27 -6.20 9.76
N MET A 500 -22.92 -6.38 8.48
CA MET A 500 -22.18 -7.54 8.03
C MET A 500 -20.72 -7.35 8.42
N THR A 501 -20.37 -7.93 9.57
CA THR A 501 -18.97 -8.13 9.93
C THR A 501 -18.36 -9.15 8.97
N ASP A 502 -17.21 -8.77 8.42
CA ASP A 502 -16.36 -9.52 7.49
C ASP A 502 -16.41 -11.05 7.71
N PHE A 503 -16.62 -11.81 6.62
CA PHE A 503 -16.38 -13.26 6.49
C PHE A 503 -17.04 -14.24 7.51
N GLY A 504 -17.68 -13.77 8.59
CA GLY A 504 -18.26 -14.63 9.64
C GLY A 504 -19.36 -15.57 9.14
N ARG A 505 -20.04 -15.18 8.05
CA ARG A 505 -21.03 -16.00 7.35
C ARG A 505 -20.53 -16.70 6.09
N ALA A 506 -19.36 -16.36 5.57
CA ALA A 506 -18.81 -16.97 4.36
C ALA A 506 -17.69 -17.99 4.66
N PHE A 507 -16.92 -17.83 5.74
CA PHE A 507 -15.77 -18.73 6.04
C PHE A 507 -15.53 -19.04 7.53
N GLY A 508 -16.51 -18.79 8.39
CA GLY A 508 -16.57 -19.46 9.70
C GLY A 508 -16.75 -20.98 9.55
N PRO A 509 -16.56 -21.79 10.61
CA PRO A 509 -16.77 -23.24 10.55
C PRO A 509 -18.14 -23.63 9.95
N ASP A 510 -19.19 -22.87 10.28
CA ASP A 510 -20.56 -23.07 9.78
C ASP A 510 -20.74 -22.61 8.32
N ALA A 511 -19.91 -21.67 7.88
CA ALA A 511 -19.92 -21.16 6.53
C ALA A 511 -19.12 -22.03 5.56
N GLN A 512 -18.08 -22.72 6.05
CA GLN A 512 -17.39 -23.77 5.32
C GLN A 512 -18.36 -24.90 4.92
N ALA A 513 -19.24 -25.33 5.83
CA ALA A 513 -20.29 -26.30 5.54
C ALA A 513 -21.32 -25.78 4.53
N SER A 514 -21.64 -24.49 4.60
CA SER A 514 -22.60 -23.84 3.69
C SER A 514 -22.02 -23.61 2.29
N LEU A 515 -20.73 -23.25 2.18
CA LEU A 515 -20.02 -23.11 0.91
C LEU A 515 -19.69 -24.45 0.27
N ASP A 516 -19.31 -25.48 1.04
CA ASP A 516 -19.15 -26.82 0.49
C ASP A 516 -20.51 -27.38 0.01
N LYS A 517 -21.63 -26.96 0.63
CA LYS A 517 -22.98 -27.28 0.16
C LYS A 517 -23.35 -26.50 -1.10
N LEU A 518 -23.04 -25.21 -1.19
CA LEU A 518 -23.27 -24.38 -2.39
C LEU A 518 -22.39 -24.81 -3.57
N TRP A 519 -21.13 -25.16 -3.33
CA TRP A 519 -20.26 -25.74 -4.34
C TRP A 519 -20.80 -27.10 -4.77
N ARG A 520 -21.12 -28.04 -3.86
CA ARG A 520 -21.73 -29.32 -4.25
C ARG A 520 -23.05 -29.17 -5.01
N VAL A 521 -23.82 -28.10 -4.77
CA VAL A 521 -25.01 -27.76 -5.56
C VAL A 521 -24.60 -27.25 -6.95
N ARG A 522 -23.58 -26.41 -7.07
CA ARG A 522 -23.02 -25.92 -8.35
C ARG A 522 -22.41 -27.06 -9.19
N GLU A 523 -21.72 -28.02 -8.57
CA GLU A 523 -21.25 -29.27 -9.21
C GLU A 523 -22.41 -30.16 -9.67
N LYS A 524 -23.49 -30.27 -8.87
CA LYS A 524 -24.68 -31.06 -9.22
C LYS A 524 -25.57 -30.40 -10.27
N LEU A 525 -25.51 -29.07 -10.41
CA LEU A 525 -26.31 -28.32 -11.38
C LEU A 525 -25.69 -28.26 -12.77
N GLY A 526 -24.54 -28.90 -13.01
CA GLY A 526 -24.05 -29.16 -14.36
C GLY A 526 -24.03 -27.92 -15.25
N TYR A 527 -23.36 -26.84 -14.82
CA TYR A 527 -23.00 -25.78 -15.76
C TYR A 527 -21.95 -26.35 -16.72
N CYS A 528 -22.47 -26.98 -17.77
CA CYS A 528 -21.75 -27.45 -18.93
C CYS A 528 -21.08 -26.28 -19.63
N ASP A 529 -19.90 -26.58 -20.16
CA ASP A 529 -19.20 -25.86 -21.21
C ASP A 529 -20.18 -25.27 -22.24
N LEU A 530 -20.04 -23.98 -22.51
CA LEU A 530 -20.39 -23.43 -23.80
C LEU A 530 -19.11 -22.81 -24.37
N HIS A 531 -18.71 -23.42 -25.48
CA HIS A 531 -17.50 -23.27 -26.29
C HIS A 531 -16.93 -21.87 -26.49
#